data_AF-A0A3M1HBV1-F1
#
_entry.id   AF-A0A3M1HBV1-F1
#
_cell.length_a   1.000
_cell.length_b   1.000
_cell.length_c   1.000
_cell.angle_alpha   90.00
_cell.angle_beta   90.00
_cell.angle_gamma   90.00
#
_symmetry.space_group_name_H-M   'P 1'
#
loop_
_entity.id
_entity.type
_entity.pdbx_description
1 polymer ?
#
loop_
_entity_poly.entity_id
_entity_poly.type
_entity_poly.pdbx_seq_one_letter_code
_entity_poly.pdbx_strand_id
1 'polypeptide(L)'
;MKKFSNLGIVFGRNTCQLAPKQRRDQGFTLIELLVVLSIISLLVGMGIYTLVRIGSSSRLQATAASIRAIIRKAKNTARDEGETSGILYQPERRDLFVIQPTLGAYFHFEKSQIQGVQGGFQVEGGGEASPLGQGKGIKLVKGHLGDGVEFLGPDSGIQFASNPFFSPQFGIIIKVWVLRKPIPANSKVYQKSRTKKVEDQKFFLVQKDESYLLRLTGDGRVEIGLRGKDENKVVINHFVQTYPGIIPENQWTLVEMRFYRGELKLLVHGIPRVLQPIKMAENQKAPPKELEINANPLIIGGGDFPVIIDQLALYIIAESERFHIPKSYDFIIEGAFPKVESPPTNSSSKKDKVKIKAYQVFFNSKGELHSFYHSGPVRFLIGKLQSPQKGSNDKNVKKGRPKTQERKDGGTEHKPMMVWEKVIPIAVDMGGNLLGEEASKKILPGKGLHLPQENRKVK
;
A
#
# COMPACT_ATOMS: atom_id res chain seq x y z
N MET A 1 -2.39 -33.94 -24.43
CA MET A 1 -2.29 -35.35 -24.88
C MET A 1 -0.83 -35.67 -25.24
N LYS A 2 -0.11 -36.36 -24.35
CA LYS A 2 1.18 -37.02 -24.66
C LYS A 2 1.16 -38.40 -24.00
N LYS A 3 1.51 -39.40 -24.80
CA LYS A 3 1.38 -40.83 -24.56
C LYS A 3 2.24 -41.29 -23.37
N PHE A 4 1.61 -41.98 -22.43
CA PHE A 4 2.27 -42.86 -21.46
C PHE A 4 2.86 -44.06 -22.21
N SER A 5 4.13 -44.36 -21.95
CA SER A 5 4.80 -45.56 -22.46
C SER A 5 5.51 -46.25 -21.31
N ASN A 6 4.92 -47.35 -20.85
CA ASN A 6 5.52 -48.62 -20.47
C ASN A 6 6.89 -48.59 -19.76
N LEU A 7 6.87 -48.85 -18.46
CA LEU A 7 7.97 -49.55 -17.77
C LEU A 7 7.41 -50.80 -17.12
N GLY A 8 7.65 -51.95 -17.77
CA GLY A 8 7.24 -53.27 -17.31
C GLY A 8 8.08 -53.70 -16.12
N ILE A 9 7.43 -53.96 -15.00
CA ILE A 9 8.02 -54.66 -13.86
C ILE A 9 7.77 -56.15 -14.07
N VAL A 10 8.84 -56.88 -14.36
CA VAL A 10 8.86 -58.34 -14.50
C VAL A 10 8.74 -58.95 -13.10
N PHE A 11 7.58 -59.51 -12.77
CA PHE A 11 7.40 -60.37 -11.61
C PHE A 11 7.98 -61.76 -11.89
N GLY A 12 9.24 -61.96 -11.52
CA GLY A 12 9.85 -63.29 -11.44
C GLY A 12 9.30 -64.08 -10.25
N ARG A 13 8.37 -65.01 -10.52
CA ARG A 13 7.92 -66.02 -9.56
C ARG A 13 8.94 -67.16 -9.50
N ASN A 14 9.79 -67.17 -8.47
CA ASN A 14 10.53 -68.35 -8.05
C ASN A 14 10.03 -68.77 -6.65
N THR A 15 8.95 -69.54 -6.62
CA THR A 15 8.47 -70.21 -5.42
C THR A 15 9.23 -71.52 -5.22
N CYS A 16 10.41 -71.44 -4.59
CA CYS A 16 11.00 -72.60 -3.91
C CYS A 16 10.26 -72.78 -2.59
N GLN A 17 9.28 -73.70 -2.57
CA GLN A 17 8.66 -74.20 -1.35
C GLN A 17 9.69 -75.01 -0.56
N LEU A 18 10.37 -74.34 0.37
CA LEU A 18 11.11 -75.00 1.43
C LEU A 18 10.12 -75.45 2.50
N ALA A 19 10.19 -76.73 2.86
CA ALA A 19 9.36 -77.38 3.87
C ALA A 19 9.35 -76.58 5.19
N PRO A 20 8.18 -76.42 5.85
CA PRO A 20 8.08 -75.69 7.11
C PRO A 20 8.79 -76.48 8.21
N LYS A 21 10.02 -76.07 8.54
CA LYS A 21 10.68 -76.47 9.78
C LYS A 21 9.85 -75.89 10.92
N GLN A 22 9.02 -76.73 11.55
CA GLN A 22 8.26 -76.44 12.78
C GLN A 22 9.20 -75.77 13.79
N ARG A 23 9.18 -74.45 13.83
CA ARG A 23 9.80 -73.67 14.90
C ARG A 23 8.87 -73.86 16.09
N ARG A 24 9.45 -74.30 17.21
CA ARG A 24 8.75 -74.38 18.49
C ARG A 24 8.09 -73.02 18.75
N ASP A 25 6.76 -73.02 18.84
CA ASP A 25 5.97 -71.87 19.24
C ASP A 25 6.32 -71.51 20.68
N GLN A 26 7.34 -70.68 20.85
CA GLN A 26 7.56 -69.95 22.08
C GLN A 26 6.48 -68.88 22.15
N GLY A 27 5.40 -69.20 22.85
CA GLY A 27 4.35 -68.22 23.15
C GLY A 27 4.96 -67.03 23.86
N PHE A 28 4.79 -65.84 23.28
CA PHE A 28 5.17 -64.59 23.92
C PHE A 28 4.50 -64.51 25.28
N THR A 29 5.30 -64.34 26.33
CA THR A 29 4.76 -64.19 27.67
C THR A 29 3.99 -62.87 27.74
N LEU A 30 2.87 -62.83 28.47
CA LEU A 30 2.03 -61.62 28.59
C LEU A 30 2.84 -60.41 29.08
N ILE A 31 3.87 -60.66 29.90
CA ILE A 31 4.78 -59.63 30.39
C ILE A 31 5.69 -59.07 29.29
N GLU A 32 6.15 -59.89 28.35
CA GLU A 32 6.97 -59.45 27.21
C GLU A 32 6.19 -58.51 26.29
N LEU A 33 4.92 -58.83 26.04
CA LEU A 33 4.05 -57.98 25.23
C LEU A 33 3.77 -56.62 25.92
N LEU A 34 3.63 -56.62 27.25
CA LEU A 34 3.48 -55.39 28.04
C LEU A 34 4.75 -54.53 27.99
N VAL A 35 5.93 -55.14 28.09
CA VAL A 35 7.21 -54.43 27.97
C VAL A 35 7.36 -53.82 26.58
N VAL A 36 7.06 -54.56 25.51
CA VAL A 36 7.13 -54.04 24.12
C VAL A 36 6.19 -52.85 23.93
N LEU A 37 4.94 -52.93 24.40
CA LEU A 37 4.00 -51.80 24.32
C LEU A 37 4.48 -50.59 25.13
N SER A 38 5.12 -50.80 26.28
CA SER A 38 5.66 -49.70 27.08
C SER A 38 6.82 -48.99 26.35
N ILE A 39 7.74 -49.74 25.72
CA ILE A 39 8.84 -49.18 24.91
C ILE A 39 8.28 -48.42 23.69
N ILE A 40 7.31 -49.00 22.97
CA ILE A 40 6.68 -48.33 21.82
C ILE A 40 6.00 -47.03 22.26
N SER A 41 5.28 -47.03 23.38
CA SER A 41 4.60 -45.82 23.88
C SER A 41 5.59 -44.70 24.22
N LEU A 42 6.75 -45.04 24.79
CA LEU A 42 7.82 -44.11 25.12
C LEU A 42 8.46 -43.52 23.85
N LEU A 43 8.73 -44.36 22.86
CA LEU A 43 9.27 -43.93 21.56
C LEU A 43 8.29 -43.01 20.82
N VAL A 44 6.99 -43.34 20.81
CA VAL A 44 5.95 -42.50 20.19
C VAL A 44 5.84 -41.15 20.93
N GLY A 45 5.84 -41.16 22.27
CA GLY A 45 5.81 -39.93 23.07
C GLY A 45 6.98 -39.00 22.76
N MET A 46 8.18 -39.57 22.63
CA MET A 46 9.40 -38.82 22.27
C MET A 46 9.37 -38.33 20.80
N GLY A 47 8.82 -39.13 19.88
CA GLY A 47 8.62 -38.76 18.48
C GLY A 47 7.67 -37.56 18.32
N ILE A 48 6.53 -37.57 19.00
CA ILE A 48 5.57 -36.46 18.96
C ILE A 48 6.19 -35.18 19.54
N TYR A 49 6.94 -35.28 20.64
CA TYR A 49 7.61 -34.14 21.27
C TYR A 49 8.62 -33.45 20.33
N THR A 50 9.44 -34.24 19.62
CA THR A 50 10.43 -33.70 18.68
C THR A 50 9.77 -33.02 17.48
N LEU A 51 8.72 -33.61 16.90
CA LEU A 51 7.95 -33.01 15.80
C LEU A 51 7.33 -31.66 16.19
N VAL A 52 6.74 -31.56 17.39
CA VAL A 52 6.17 -30.31 17.89
C VAL A 52 7.26 -29.23 18.05
N ARG A 53 8.44 -29.59 18.56
CA ARG A 53 9.55 -28.65 18.75
C ARG A 53 10.12 -28.14 17.44
N ILE A 54 10.33 -29.03 16.46
CA ILE A 54 10.88 -28.70 15.13
C ILE A 54 9.93 -27.78 14.34
N GLY A 55 8.61 -27.94 14.50
CA GLY A 55 7.63 -27.15 13.77
C GLY A 55 7.72 -25.63 14.06
N SER A 56 8.07 -25.23 15.28
CA SER A 56 8.01 -23.81 15.68
C SER A 56 9.07 -22.93 15.03
N SER A 57 10.30 -23.43 14.87
CA SER A 57 11.40 -22.72 14.21
C SER A 57 11.19 -22.68 12.69
N SER A 58 10.69 -23.78 12.11
CA SER A 58 10.34 -23.87 10.69
C SER A 58 9.27 -22.85 10.31
N ARG A 59 8.20 -22.71 11.12
CA ARG A 59 7.15 -21.71 10.88
C ARG A 59 7.65 -20.26 10.94
N LEU A 60 8.57 -19.95 11.87
CA LEU A 60 9.18 -18.60 11.94
C LEU A 60 10.01 -18.32 10.68
N GLN A 61 10.80 -19.30 10.22
CA GLN A 61 11.58 -19.18 8.99
C GLN A 61 10.69 -19.06 7.74
N ALA A 62 9.61 -19.83 7.66
CA ALA A 62 8.63 -19.74 6.57
C ALA A 62 7.95 -18.35 6.54
N THR A 63 7.62 -17.81 7.71
CA THR A 63 7.03 -16.46 7.83
C THR A 63 8.04 -15.39 7.39
N ALA A 64 9.30 -15.48 7.83
CA ALA A 64 10.36 -14.59 7.39
C ALA A 64 10.62 -14.70 5.86
N ALA A 65 10.60 -15.91 5.31
CA ALA A 65 10.71 -16.13 3.86
C ALA A 65 9.55 -15.49 3.08
N SER A 66 8.32 -15.59 3.61
CA SER A 66 7.14 -14.94 3.02
C SER A 66 7.28 -13.42 3.03
N ILE A 67 7.76 -12.83 4.13
CA ILE A 67 8.04 -11.39 4.22
C ILE A 67 9.11 -10.97 3.20
N ARG A 68 10.20 -11.73 3.05
CA ARG A 68 11.21 -11.47 2.00
C ARG A 68 10.63 -11.55 0.59
N ALA A 69 9.73 -12.50 0.34
CA ALA A 69 9.05 -12.62 -0.94
C ALA A 69 8.16 -11.41 -1.22
N ILE A 70 7.43 -10.92 -0.22
CA ILE A 70 6.62 -9.69 -0.32
C ILE A 70 7.50 -8.47 -0.60
N ILE A 71 8.63 -8.33 0.09
CA ILE A 71 9.59 -7.24 -0.16
C ILE A 71 10.12 -7.29 -1.59
N ARG A 72 10.53 -8.49 -2.04
CA ARG A 72 11.00 -8.69 -3.41
C ARG A 72 9.90 -8.39 -4.44
N LYS A 73 8.66 -8.79 -4.17
CA LYS A 73 7.52 -8.47 -5.02
C LYS A 73 7.33 -6.96 -5.15
N ALA A 74 7.25 -6.23 -4.03
CA ALA A 74 7.12 -4.77 -4.04
C ALA A 74 8.24 -4.10 -4.85
N LYS A 75 9.49 -4.53 -4.64
CA LYS A 75 10.66 -4.03 -5.38
C LYS A 75 10.57 -4.30 -6.89
N ASN A 76 10.25 -5.53 -7.27
CA ASN A 76 10.15 -5.91 -8.68
C ASN A 76 9.00 -5.16 -9.35
N THR A 77 7.84 -5.09 -8.71
CA THR A 77 6.71 -4.28 -9.20
C THR A 77 7.09 -2.81 -9.41
N ALA A 78 7.89 -2.21 -8.51
CA ALA A 78 8.35 -0.84 -8.71
C ALA A 78 9.16 -0.68 -10.01
N ARG A 79 9.99 -1.68 -10.33
CA ARG A 79 10.82 -1.70 -11.55
C ARG A 79 9.99 -1.96 -12.79
N ASP A 80 9.13 -2.97 -12.73
CA ASP A 80 8.33 -3.44 -13.86
C ASP A 80 7.33 -2.36 -14.30
N GLU A 81 6.69 -1.68 -13.35
CA GLU A 81 5.72 -0.61 -13.60
C GLU A 81 6.38 0.77 -13.84
N GLY A 82 7.69 0.89 -13.58
CA GLY A 82 8.40 2.17 -13.64
C GLY A 82 7.90 3.20 -12.61
N GLU A 83 7.19 2.78 -11.57
CA GLU A 83 6.54 3.65 -10.59
C GLU A 83 6.85 3.27 -9.14
N THR A 84 6.43 4.15 -8.21
CA THR A 84 6.63 3.90 -6.77
C THR A 84 5.69 2.79 -6.29
N SER A 85 6.23 1.63 -5.92
CA SER A 85 5.51 0.55 -5.22
C SER A 85 5.90 0.54 -3.74
N GLY A 86 5.10 -0.09 -2.88
CA GLY A 86 5.42 -0.13 -1.46
C GLY A 86 4.84 -1.31 -0.71
N ILE A 87 5.19 -1.39 0.57
CA ILE A 87 4.67 -2.38 1.50
C ILE A 87 3.88 -1.63 2.56
N LEU A 88 2.65 -2.07 2.82
CA LEU A 88 1.84 -1.58 3.93
C LEU A 88 1.75 -2.67 4.99
N TYR A 89 2.15 -2.32 6.22
CA TYR A 89 1.91 -3.14 7.40
C TYR A 89 0.90 -2.46 8.30
N GLN A 90 -0.16 -3.16 8.68
CA GLN A 90 -1.19 -2.70 9.61
C GLN A 90 -1.07 -3.48 10.94
N PRO A 91 -0.42 -2.94 11.99
CA PRO A 91 -0.15 -3.66 13.22
C PRO A 91 -1.40 -4.20 13.92
N GLU A 92 -2.50 -3.45 13.89
CA GLU A 92 -3.76 -3.84 14.54
C GLU A 92 -4.37 -5.09 13.90
N ARG A 93 -4.30 -5.19 12.56
CA ARG A 93 -4.81 -6.33 11.79
C ARG A 93 -3.77 -7.42 11.60
N ARG A 94 -2.50 -7.09 11.81
CA ARG A 94 -1.32 -7.92 11.53
C ARG A 94 -1.23 -8.32 10.07
N ASP A 95 -1.71 -7.45 9.18
CA ASP A 95 -1.72 -7.69 7.74
C ASP A 95 -0.56 -6.94 7.08
N LEU A 96 0.14 -7.64 6.20
CA LEU A 96 1.21 -7.14 5.36
C LEU A 96 0.85 -7.35 3.89
N PHE A 97 0.92 -6.32 3.06
CA PHE A 97 0.65 -6.45 1.63
C PHE A 97 1.42 -5.43 0.79
N VAL A 98 1.50 -5.69 -0.51
CA VAL A 98 2.13 -4.80 -1.48
C VAL A 98 1.09 -3.80 -1.99
N ILE A 99 1.47 -2.54 -2.03
CA ILE A 99 0.79 -1.46 -2.72
C ILE A 99 1.42 -1.37 -4.10
N GLN A 100 0.68 -1.70 -5.15
CA GLN A 100 1.16 -1.69 -6.53
C GLN A 100 0.42 -0.62 -7.33
N PRO A 101 1.10 0.37 -7.92
CA PRO A 101 0.51 1.17 -8.98
C PRO A 101 0.40 0.31 -10.23
N THR A 102 -0.75 0.33 -10.88
CA THR A 102 -1.01 -0.39 -12.13
C THR A 102 -1.50 0.63 -13.16
N LEU A 103 -0.91 0.63 -14.36
CA LEU A 103 -1.28 1.57 -15.42
C LEU A 103 -2.67 1.25 -15.98
N GLY A 104 -3.69 1.93 -15.47
CA GLY A 104 -5.08 1.74 -15.87
C GLY A 104 -5.35 2.28 -17.28
N ALA A 105 -4.91 3.51 -17.56
CA ALA A 105 -4.99 4.09 -18.89
C ALA A 105 -3.87 5.10 -19.15
N TYR A 106 -3.47 5.23 -20.41
CA TYR A 106 -2.61 6.32 -20.87
C TYR A 106 -3.08 6.90 -22.20
N PHE A 107 -2.80 8.18 -22.42
CA PHE A 107 -3.22 8.94 -23.60
C PHE A 107 -2.04 9.78 -24.10
N HIS A 108 -1.51 9.42 -25.27
CA HIS A 108 -0.48 10.19 -25.97
C HIS A 108 -1.08 11.19 -26.96
N PHE A 109 -2.34 10.98 -27.36
CA PHE A 109 -3.05 11.85 -28.31
C PHE A 109 -2.39 11.99 -29.68
N GLU A 110 -1.64 10.97 -30.09
CA GLU A 110 -1.04 10.93 -31.43
C GLU A 110 -2.14 10.92 -32.49
N LYS A 111 -1.85 11.47 -33.67
CA LYS A 111 -2.79 11.48 -34.80
C LYS A 111 -3.36 10.08 -35.13
N SER A 112 -2.60 9.01 -34.91
CA SER A 112 -3.07 7.63 -35.10
C SER A 112 -4.14 7.19 -34.11
N GLN A 113 -4.16 7.79 -32.91
CA GLN A 113 -5.13 7.50 -31.84
C GLN A 113 -6.40 8.35 -31.93
N ILE A 114 -6.40 9.39 -32.77
CA ILE A 114 -7.54 10.30 -32.95
C ILE A 114 -8.12 10.17 -34.34
N GLN A 115 -9.31 9.58 -34.44
CA GLN A 115 -10.05 9.43 -35.68
C GLN A 115 -11.20 10.43 -35.76
N GLY A 116 -11.33 11.14 -36.87
CA GLY A 116 -12.47 12.02 -37.11
C GLY A 116 -13.74 11.19 -37.32
N VAL A 117 -14.80 11.49 -36.56
CA VAL A 117 -16.12 10.87 -36.69
C VAL A 117 -17.16 11.98 -36.95
N GLN A 118 -18.31 11.65 -37.54
CA GLN A 118 -19.35 12.65 -37.80
C GLN A 118 -19.75 13.35 -36.49
N GLY A 119 -19.47 14.65 -36.39
CA GLY A 119 -19.78 15.46 -35.22
C GLY A 119 -18.76 15.43 -34.07
N GLY A 120 -17.59 14.79 -34.23
CA GLY A 120 -16.57 14.75 -33.17
C GLY A 120 -15.31 13.98 -33.54
N PHE A 121 -14.62 13.49 -32.51
CA PHE A 121 -13.41 12.67 -32.62
C PHE A 121 -13.58 11.41 -31.78
N GLN A 122 -13.02 10.30 -32.23
CA GLN A 122 -12.82 9.11 -31.40
C GLN A 122 -11.36 9.11 -30.92
N VAL A 123 -11.14 8.93 -29.62
CA VAL A 123 -9.82 8.93 -28.99
C VAL A 123 -9.58 7.58 -28.34
N GLU A 124 -8.49 6.91 -28.73
CA GLU A 124 -8.07 5.63 -28.14
C GLU A 124 -6.98 5.87 -27.09
N GLY A 125 -7.23 5.39 -25.87
CA GLY A 125 -6.21 5.27 -24.83
C GLY A 125 -5.61 3.87 -24.82
N GLY A 126 -4.35 3.75 -24.43
CA GLY A 126 -3.75 2.44 -24.13
C GLY A 126 -3.85 2.08 -22.65
N GLY A 127 -3.22 0.98 -22.25
CA GLY A 127 -3.18 0.47 -20.88
C GLY A 127 -4.18 -0.66 -20.64
N GLU A 128 -4.35 -1.09 -19.39
CA GLU A 128 -5.22 -2.24 -19.07
C GLU A 128 -6.68 -2.03 -19.49
N ALA A 129 -7.18 -0.79 -19.41
CA ALA A 129 -8.54 -0.47 -19.79
C ALA A 129 -8.74 -0.29 -21.31
N SER A 130 -7.65 -0.02 -22.06
CA SER A 130 -7.65 0.33 -23.49
C SER A 130 -8.90 1.13 -23.93
N PRO A 131 -9.18 2.28 -23.29
CA PRO A 131 -10.48 2.93 -23.38
C PRO A 131 -10.68 3.65 -24.72
N LEU A 132 -11.92 3.59 -25.24
CA LEU A 132 -12.35 4.39 -26.38
C LEU A 132 -13.24 5.53 -25.91
N GLY A 133 -12.87 6.76 -26.25
CA GLY A 133 -13.58 7.99 -25.86
C GLY A 133 -14.11 8.79 -27.04
N GLN A 134 -15.10 9.62 -26.77
CA GLN A 134 -15.68 10.57 -27.73
C GLN A 134 -15.22 11.98 -27.37
N GLY A 135 -14.46 12.60 -28.27
CA GLY A 135 -13.96 13.97 -28.19
C GLY A 135 -14.89 14.97 -28.88
N LYS A 136 -15.19 16.07 -28.20
CA LYS A 136 -15.91 17.23 -28.74
C LYS A 136 -15.06 18.48 -28.56
N GLY A 137 -15.05 19.37 -29.56
CA GLY A 137 -14.37 20.68 -29.44
C GLY A 137 -12.87 20.62 -29.19
N ILE A 138 -12.21 19.54 -29.65
CA ILE A 138 -10.76 19.34 -29.50
C ILE A 138 -10.02 19.64 -30.81
N LYS A 139 -8.75 19.99 -30.70
CA LYS A 139 -7.85 20.21 -31.83
C LYS A 139 -6.48 19.61 -31.55
N LEU A 140 -5.98 18.82 -32.49
CA LEU A 140 -4.59 18.34 -32.47
C LEU A 140 -3.63 19.51 -32.69
N VAL A 141 -2.63 19.59 -31.82
CA VAL A 141 -1.57 20.60 -31.82
C VAL A 141 -0.25 19.95 -31.43
N LYS A 142 0.87 20.68 -31.55
CA LYS A 142 2.17 20.17 -31.09
C LYS A 142 2.15 19.98 -29.57
N GLY A 143 2.42 18.75 -29.12
CA GLY A 143 2.49 18.34 -27.72
C GLY A 143 3.83 18.68 -27.06
N HIS A 144 3.98 18.21 -25.83
CA HIS A 144 5.28 18.15 -25.15
C HIS A 144 6.16 17.08 -25.80
N LEU A 145 5.56 15.92 -26.11
CA LEU A 145 6.14 14.81 -26.87
C LEU A 145 5.15 14.41 -27.97
N GLY A 146 5.51 14.66 -29.23
CA GLY A 146 4.62 14.34 -30.36
C GLY A 146 3.47 15.33 -30.49
N ASP A 147 2.26 14.80 -30.64
CA ASP A 147 1.02 15.57 -30.70
C ASP A 147 0.38 15.72 -29.31
N GLY A 148 -0.43 16.77 -29.13
CA GLY A 148 -1.23 16.99 -27.94
C GLY A 148 -2.62 17.50 -28.32
N VAL A 149 -3.48 17.65 -27.31
CA VAL A 149 -4.86 18.09 -27.53
C VAL A 149 -5.10 19.46 -26.92
N GLU A 150 -5.48 20.41 -27.76
CA GLU A 150 -6.04 21.69 -27.36
C GLU A 150 -7.57 21.61 -27.24
N PHE A 151 -8.10 22.13 -26.14
CA PHE A 151 -9.52 22.17 -25.83
C PHE A 151 -10.08 23.57 -26.11
N LEU A 152 -10.96 23.69 -27.12
CA LEU A 152 -11.32 24.98 -27.74
C LEU A 152 -12.50 25.72 -27.07
N GLY A 153 -13.08 25.20 -25.99
CA GLY A 153 -14.17 25.90 -25.30
C GLY A 153 -14.80 25.15 -24.12
N PRO A 154 -15.88 25.72 -23.53
CA PRO A 154 -16.54 25.17 -22.34
C PRO A 154 -17.07 23.75 -22.51
N ASP A 155 -17.63 23.46 -23.69
CA ASP A 155 -18.19 22.14 -24.02
C ASP A 155 -17.16 21.19 -24.66
N SER A 156 -15.88 21.58 -24.67
CA SER A 156 -14.84 20.69 -25.19
C SER A 156 -14.45 19.64 -24.15
N GLY A 157 -14.08 18.46 -24.59
CA GLY A 157 -13.77 17.37 -23.68
C GLY A 157 -13.71 16.04 -24.41
N ILE A 158 -13.10 15.05 -23.77
CA ILE A 158 -13.10 13.66 -24.22
C ILE A 158 -13.80 12.84 -23.14
N GLN A 159 -14.92 12.25 -23.49
CA GLN A 159 -15.72 11.43 -22.60
C GLN A 159 -15.46 9.95 -22.88
N PHE A 160 -15.05 9.20 -21.86
CA PHE A 160 -14.89 7.76 -21.92
C PHE A 160 -16.07 7.09 -21.25
N ALA A 161 -16.48 5.96 -21.81
CA ALA A 161 -17.49 5.11 -21.21
C ALA A 161 -17.10 4.71 -19.78
N SER A 162 -18.11 4.38 -18.98
CA SER A 162 -17.91 3.88 -17.63
C SER A 162 -16.99 2.65 -17.64
N ASN A 163 -15.92 2.70 -16.86
CA ASN A 163 -15.02 1.57 -16.68
C ASN A 163 -14.63 1.48 -15.20
N PRO A 164 -14.76 0.30 -14.54
CA PRO A 164 -14.36 0.10 -13.16
C PRO A 164 -12.90 0.49 -12.86
N PHE A 165 -12.00 0.40 -13.85
CA PHE A 165 -10.61 0.86 -13.72
C PHE A 165 -10.54 2.37 -13.38
N PHE A 166 -11.48 3.19 -13.84
CA PHE A 166 -11.55 4.61 -13.50
C PHE A 166 -12.25 4.90 -12.17
N SER A 167 -12.55 3.88 -11.36
CA SER A 167 -13.17 4.04 -10.04
C SER A 167 -12.42 3.25 -8.97
N PRO A 168 -11.13 3.54 -8.77
CA PRO A 168 -10.31 2.81 -7.82
C PRO A 168 -10.72 3.14 -6.38
N GLN A 169 -10.84 2.13 -5.54
CA GLN A 169 -11.28 2.33 -4.15
C GLN A 169 -10.18 2.97 -3.28
N PHE A 170 -8.92 2.55 -3.41
CA PHE A 170 -7.89 2.86 -2.39
C PHE A 170 -6.94 3.98 -2.78
N GLY A 171 -6.71 4.18 -4.07
CA GLY A 171 -5.80 5.20 -4.53
C GLY A 171 -5.72 5.34 -6.04
N ILE A 172 -5.27 6.52 -6.46
CA ILE A 172 -5.09 6.89 -7.86
C ILE A 172 -3.86 7.80 -7.99
N ILE A 173 -3.13 7.65 -9.07
CA ILE A 173 -2.08 8.57 -9.50
C ILE A 173 -2.47 9.11 -10.87
N ILE A 174 -2.51 10.43 -11.01
CA ILE A 174 -2.78 11.11 -12.28
C ILE A 174 -1.52 11.88 -12.64
N LYS A 175 -0.92 11.59 -13.80
CA LYS A 175 0.23 12.32 -14.35
C LYS A 175 -0.17 12.93 -15.67
N VAL A 176 0.10 14.21 -15.86
CA VAL A 176 -0.32 14.91 -17.08
C VAL A 176 0.61 16.07 -17.38
N TRP A 177 1.01 16.20 -18.65
CA TRP A 177 1.66 17.42 -19.12
C TRP A 177 0.60 18.42 -19.54
N VAL A 178 0.72 19.64 -19.04
CA VAL A 178 -0.23 20.72 -19.31
C VAL A 178 0.49 21.96 -19.80
N LEU A 179 -0.08 22.63 -20.81
CA LEU A 179 0.31 23.96 -21.26
C LEU A 179 -0.89 24.88 -21.09
N ARG A 180 -0.83 25.78 -20.10
CA ARG A 180 -1.83 26.83 -19.95
C ARG A 180 -1.57 27.93 -20.98
N LYS A 181 -2.54 28.22 -21.85
CA LYS A 181 -2.45 29.37 -22.76
C LYS A 181 -2.97 30.63 -22.09
N PRO A 182 -2.47 31.82 -22.48
CA PRO A 182 -3.04 33.08 -22.03
C PRO A 182 -4.50 33.16 -22.45
N ILE A 183 -5.36 33.66 -21.56
CA ILE A 183 -6.78 33.86 -21.86
C ILE A 183 -6.88 34.97 -22.92
N PRO A 184 -7.38 34.69 -24.13
CA PRO A 184 -7.41 35.69 -25.19
C PRO A 184 -8.32 36.86 -24.80
N ALA A 185 -7.77 38.08 -24.75
CA ALA A 185 -8.50 39.27 -24.34
C ALA A 185 -9.82 39.47 -25.11
N ASN A 186 -9.89 39.06 -26.39
CA ASN A 186 -11.01 39.33 -27.30
C ASN A 186 -11.84 38.10 -27.71
N SER A 187 -11.69 36.95 -27.05
CA SER A 187 -12.46 35.76 -27.42
C SER A 187 -13.95 35.92 -27.09
N LYS A 188 -14.81 35.94 -28.12
CA LYS A 188 -16.28 35.91 -27.95
C LYS A 188 -16.76 34.67 -27.19
N VAL A 189 -16.06 33.55 -27.32
CA VAL A 189 -16.33 32.30 -26.57
C VAL A 189 -16.10 32.51 -25.07
N TYR A 190 -15.12 33.34 -24.70
CA TYR A 190 -14.79 33.66 -23.30
C TYR A 190 -15.45 34.96 -22.81
N GLN A 191 -16.10 35.74 -23.68
CA GLN A 191 -16.79 36.98 -23.30
C GLN A 191 -18.01 36.76 -22.39
N LYS A 192 -18.72 35.63 -22.53
CA LYS A 192 -19.79 35.27 -21.55
C LYS A 192 -19.22 34.99 -20.15
N SER A 193 -17.93 34.68 -20.05
CA SER A 193 -17.21 34.48 -18.79
C SER A 193 -16.49 35.73 -18.30
N ARG A 194 -16.58 36.89 -18.98
CA ARG A 194 -15.92 38.15 -18.54
C ARG A 194 -16.47 38.71 -17.23
N THR A 195 -17.67 38.31 -16.82
CA THR A 195 -18.20 38.65 -15.50
C THR A 195 -17.53 37.86 -14.38
N LYS A 196 -16.97 36.69 -14.67
CA LYS A 196 -16.21 35.89 -13.71
C LYS A 196 -14.80 36.45 -13.55
N LYS A 197 -14.29 36.46 -12.32
CA LYS A 197 -12.88 36.78 -12.10
C LYS A 197 -12.01 35.69 -12.73
N VAL A 198 -10.77 36.01 -13.09
CA VAL A 198 -9.83 35.03 -13.65
C VAL A 198 -9.66 33.80 -12.75
N GLU A 199 -9.69 34.01 -11.42
CA GLU A 199 -9.63 32.94 -10.42
C GLU A 199 -10.87 32.02 -10.40
N ASP A 200 -12.01 32.48 -10.92
CA ASP A 200 -13.25 31.68 -10.96
C ASP A 200 -13.35 30.82 -12.24
N GLN A 201 -12.52 31.10 -13.24
CA GLN A 201 -12.45 30.33 -14.48
C GLN A 201 -11.78 28.98 -14.22
N LYS A 202 -12.38 27.89 -14.70
CA LYS A 202 -11.93 26.52 -14.39
C LYS A 202 -11.75 25.68 -15.64
N PHE A 203 -10.76 24.81 -15.62
CA PHE A 203 -10.48 23.83 -16.66
C PHE A 203 -10.22 22.45 -16.05
N PHE A 204 -11.04 21.46 -16.35
CA PHE A 204 -10.90 20.10 -15.84
C PHE A 204 -9.82 19.36 -16.61
N LEU A 205 -8.75 18.94 -15.93
CA LEU A 205 -7.74 18.06 -16.52
C LEU A 205 -8.30 16.65 -16.61
N VAL A 206 -8.84 16.17 -15.48
CA VAL A 206 -9.49 14.86 -15.36
C VAL A 206 -10.64 14.99 -14.37
N GLN A 207 -11.79 14.42 -14.70
CA GLN A 207 -12.96 14.38 -13.86
C GLN A 207 -13.62 12.99 -13.91
N LYS A 208 -13.85 12.43 -12.73
CA LYS A 208 -14.73 11.30 -12.51
C LYS A 208 -15.79 11.72 -11.51
N ASP A 209 -16.97 12.05 -12.01
CA ASP A 209 -18.05 12.62 -11.21
C ASP A 209 -18.29 11.81 -9.94
N GLU A 210 -18.45 12.51 -8.84
CA GLU A 210 -18.65 11.94 -7.50
C GLU A 210 -17.50 11.09 -6.94
N SER A 211 -16.31 11.05 -7.56
CA SER A 211 -15.15 10.31 -7.05
C SER A 211 -13.92 11.19 -6.90
N TYR A 212 -13.38 11.70 -8.00
CA TYR A 212 -12.21 12.56 -7.99
C TYR A 212 -12.22 13.54 -9.16
N LEU A 213 -11.58 14.69 -8.96
CA LEU A 213 -11.31 15.65 -10.02
C LEU A 213 -9.96 16.33 -9.80
N LEU A 214 -9.32 16.66 -10.91
CA LEU A 214 -8.12 17.48 -10.99
C LEU A 214 -8.40 18.58 -12.01
N ARG A 215 -8.34 19.84 -11.60
CA ARG A 215 -8.62 20.99 -12.48
C ARG A 215 -7.66 22.14 -12.25
N LEU A 216 -7.57 23.01 -13.24
CA LEU A 216 -6.80 24.25 -13.22
C LEU A 216 -7.73 25.44 -13.08
N THR A 217 -7.26 26.49 -12.40
CA THR A 217 -7.90 27.81 -12.42
C THR A 217 -7.24 28.71 -13.45
N GLY A 218 -7.95 29.77 -13.85
CA GLY A 218 -7.43 30.76 -14.81
C GLY A 218 -6.17 31.46 -14.33
N ASP A 219 -5.92 31.57 -13.02
CA ASP A 219 -4.70 32.12 -12.42
C ASP A 219 -3.61 31.07 -12.14
N GLY A 220 -3.77 29.84 -12.65
CA GLY A 220 -2.75 28.80 -12.60
C GLY A 220 -2.64 28.05 -11.26
N ARG A 221 -3.69 28.04 -10.44
CA ARG A 221 -3.80 27.09 -9.31
C ARG A 221 -4.16 25.72 -9.84
N VAL A 222 -3.76 24.69 -9.10
CA VAL A 222 -4.27 23.33 -9.28
C VAL A 222 -5.26 23.07 -8.16
N GLU A 223 -6.50 22.74 -8.50
CA GLU A 223 -7.54 22.32 -7.56
C GLU A 223 -7.76 20.81 -7.66
N ILE A 224 -7.93 20.18 -6.51
CA ILE A 224 -8.20 18.74 -6.37
C ILE A 224 -9.49 18.59 -5.58
N GLY A 225 -10.41 17.78 -6.09
CA GLY A 225 -11.60 17.35 -5.35
C GLY A 225 -11.59 15.84 -5.21
N LEU A 226 -11.83 15.35 -4.00
CA LEU A 226 -11.99 13.93 -3.70
C LEU A 226 -13.31 13.73 -2.96
N ARG A 227 -14.08 12.73 -3.36
CA ARG A 227 -15.28 12.27 -2.68
C ARG A 227 -15.13 10.79 -2.38
N GLY A 228 -15.49 10.41 -1.16
CA GLY A 228 -15.33 9.04 -0.72
C GLY A 228 -15.62 8.87 0.75
N LYS A 229 -15.20 7.74 1.32
CA LYS A 229 -15.54 7.33 2.69
C LYS A 229 -14.36 7.54 3.64
N ASP A 230 -14.65 8.07 4.82
CA ASP A 230 -13.68 8.12 5.93
C ASP A 230 -13.58 6.77 6.67
N GLU A 231 -12.89 6.76 7.81
CA GLU A 231 -12.73 5.54 8.63
C GLU A 231 -14.05 5.02 9.21
N ASN A 232 -15.00 5.91 9.46
CA ASN A 232 -16.33 5.60 9.95
C ASN A 232 -17.33 5.30 8.82
N LYS A 233 -16.81 5.13 7.59
CA LYS A 233 -17.61 4.91 6.37
C LYS A 233 -18.57 6.05 6.05
N VAL A 234 -18.35 7.24 6.60
CA VAL A 234 -19.14 8.44 6.28
C VAL A 234 -18.60 9.02 4.99
N VAL A 235 -19.51 9.35 4.05
CA VAL A 235 -19.15 10.02 2.81
C VAL A 235 -18.72 11.44 3.11
N ILE A 236 -17.54 11.82 2.63
CA ILE A 236 -16.95 13.14 2.80
C ILE A 236 -16.47 13.69 1.46
N ASN A 237 -16.48 15.01 1.36
CA ASN A 237 -15.91 15.75 0.23
C ASN A 237 -14.68 16.51 0.74
N HIS A 238 -13.57 16.38 0.03
CA HIS A 238 -12.30 17.02 0.35
C HIS A 238 -11.82 17.81 -0.87
N PHE A 239 -11.74 19.13 -0.73
CA PHE A 239 -11.37 20.04 -1.82
C PHE A 239 -10.18 20.90 -1.44
N VAL A 240 -9.08 20.81 -2.16
CA VAL A 240 -7.88 21.59 -1.86
C VAL A 240 -7.33 22.23 -3.12
N GLN A 241 -6.52 23.27 -2.94
CA GLN A 241 -5.90 24.01 -4.03
C GLN A 241 -4.47 24.41 -3.69
N THR A 242 -3.68 24.73 -4.71
CA THR A 242 -2.37 25.35 -4.52
C THR A 242 -2.46 26.89 -4.46
N TYR A 243 -1.33 27.53 -4.20
CA TYR A 243 -1.16 28.96 -4.45
C TYR A 243 -1.34 29.31 -5.96
N PRO A 244 -1.68 30.57 -6.29
CA PRO A 244 -1.70 31.08 -7.66
C PRO A 244 -0.36 30.89 -8.39
N GLY A 245 -0.41 30.85 -9.73
CA GLY A 245 0.79 30.87 -10.58
C GLY A 245 1.65 29.60 -10.53
N ILE A 246 1.17 28.52 -9.91
CA ILE A 246 1.89 27.24 -9.85
C ILE A 246 2.03 26.61 -11.23
N ILE A 247 1.04 26.83 -12.10
CA ILE A 247 1.09 26.47 -13.53
C ILE A 247 1.29 27.76 -14.35
N PRO A 248 2.53 28.07 -14.76
CA PRO A 248 2.83 29.23 -15.58
C PRO A 248 2.15 29.16 -16.96
N GLU A 249 1.94 30.32 -17.58
CA GLU A 249 1.42 30.41 -18.95
C GLU A 249 2.52 30.05 -19.95
N ASN A 250 2.14 29.45 -21.07
CA ASN A 250 3.03 29.11 -22.19
C ASN A 250 4.24 28.25 -21.83
N GLN A 251 4.18 27.53 -20.71
CA GLN A 251 5.23 26.61 -20.29
C GLN A 251 4.64 25.23 -19.96
N TRP A 252 5.19 24.20 -20.61
CA TRP A 252 4.83 22.82 -20.35
C TRP A 252 5.14 22.45 -18.91
N THR A 253 4.11 22.03 -18.19
CA THR A 253 4.19 21.72 -16.76
C THR A 253 3.73 20.29 -16.52
N LEU A 254 4.58 19.47 -15.89
CA LEU A 254 4.17 18.13 -15.46
C LEU A 254 3.44 18.23 -14.12
N VAL A 255 2.17 17.87 -14.11
CA VAL A 255 1.33 17.82 -12.91
C VAL A 255 1.12 16.37 -12.52
N GLU A 256 1.39 16.05 -11.26
CA GLU A 256 1.22 14.72 -10.72
C GLU A 256 0.42 14.75 -9.41
N MET A 257 -0.78 14.20 -9.44
CA MET A 257 -1.62 14.01 -8.25
C MET A 257 -1.47 12.57 -7.77
N ARG A 258 -1.16 12.37 -6.48
CA ARG A 258 -1.14 11.06 -5.82
C ARG A 258 -2.13 11.05 -4.67
N PHE A 259 -3.09 10.12 -4.71
CA PHE A 259 -3.99 9.85 -3.60
C PHE A 259 -3.87 8.39 -3.17
N TYR A 260 -3.72 8.14 -1.87
CA TYR A 260 -3.77 6.80 -1.28
C TYR A 260 -4.22 6.83 0.18
N ARG A 261 -5.33 6.15 0.50
CA ARG A 261 -5.83 5.96 1.89
C ARG A 261 -5.74 7.19 2.81
N GLY A 262 -6.29 8.31 2.34
CA GLY A 262 -6.33 9.57 3.09
C GLY A 262 -5.06 10.40 3.02
N GLU A 263 -4.06 9.99 2.23
CA GLU A 263 -2.91 10.82 1.89
C GLU A 263 -3.11 11.38 0.48
N LEU A 264 -3.10 12.71 0.38
CA LEU A 264 -3.13 13.41 -0.89
C LEU A 264 -1.83 14.20 -1.03
N LYS A 265 -1.17 14.03 -2.16
CA LYS A 265 0.02 14.80 -2.55
C LYS A 265 -0.16 15.31 -3.96
N LEU A 266 0.33 16.52 -4.20
CA LEU A 266 0.44 17.11 -5.52
C LEU A 266 1.90 17.45 -5.75
N LEU A 267 2.43 17.02 -6.89
CA LEU A 267 3.76 17.35 -7.36
C LEU A 267 3.65 18.11 -8.67
N VAL A 268 4.52 19.11 -8.82
CA VAL A 268 4.66 19.86 -10.09
C VAL A 268 6.13 19.80 -10.46
N HIS A 269 6.44 19.20 -11.62
CA HIS A 269 7.79 18.80 -12.00
C HIS A 269 8.50 17.97 -10.92
N GLY A 270 7.77 17.07 -10.26
CA GLY A 270 8.30 16.25 -9.16
C GLY A 270 8.53 17.00 -7.84
N ILE A 271 8.22 18.29 -7.76
CA ILE A 271 8.35 19.09 -6.54
C ILE A 271 7.01 19.09 -5.80
N PRO A 272 6.94 18.59 -4.54
CA PRO A 272 5.72 18.62 -3.74
C PRO A 272 5.20 20.05 -3.54
N ARG A 273 3.89 20.25 -3.70
CA ARG A 273 3.22 21.53 -3.47
C ARG A 273 2.38 21.50 -2.21
N VAL A 274 2.35 22.64 -1.53
CA VAL A 274 1.47 22.87 -0.37
C VAL A 274 0.03 22.95 -0.86
N LEU A 275 -0.85 22.22 -0.21
CA LEU A 275 -2.28 22.18 -0.49
C LEU A 275 -3.04 22.96 0.59
N GLN A 276 -3.90 23.87 0.16
CA GLN A 276 -4.72 24.72 1.00
C GLN A 276 -6.19 24.39 0.85
N PRO A 277 -6.97 24.47 1.94
CA PRO A 277 -8.42 24.44 1.87
C PRO A 277 -9.00 25.47 0.90
N ILE A 278 -9.98 25.08 0.08
CA ILE A 278 -10.82 26.03 -0.65
C ILE A 278 -11.84 26.60 0.34
N LYS A 279 -11.88 27.94 0.50
CA LYS A 279 -12.61 28.69 1.54
C LYS A 279 -14.09 28.29 1.72
N MET A 280 -14.74 27.78 0.68
CA MET A 280 -16.15 27.37 0.74
C MET A 280 -16.40 26.05 1.48
N ALA A 281 -15.35 25.34 1.89
CA ALA A 281 -15.49 24.09 2.64
C ALA A 281 -15.17 24.34 4.12
N GLU A 282 -16.06 25.03 4.84
CA GLU A 282 -15.90 25.36 6.28
C GLU A 282 -15.74 24.12 7.18
N ASN A 283 -16.05 22.92 6.69
CA ASN A 283 -15.87 21.65 7.39
C ASN A 283 -14.89 20.73 6.66
N GLN A 284 -13.69 21.22 6.33
CA GLN A 284 -12.69 20.36 5.71
C GLN A 284 -12.19 19.27 6.65
N LYS A 285 -12.70 18.07 6.40
CA LYS A 285 -12.18 16.82 6.94
C LYS A 285 -10.90 16.44 6.19
N ALA A 286 -10.07 15.61 6.83
CA ALA A 286 -8.95 14.95 6.18
C ALA A 286 -9.40 14.24 4.88
N PRO A 287 -8.51 14.00 3.91
CA PRO A 287 -8.88 13.29 2.69
C PRO A 287 -9.55 11.94 2.98
N PRO A 288 -10.49 11.47 2.14
CA PRO A 288 -11.18 10.21 2.35
C PRO A 288 -10.20 9.04 2.41
N LYS A 289 -10.55 7.96 3.09
CA LYS A 289 -9.73 6.74 3.13
C LYS A 289 -9.97 5.83 1.93
N GLU A 290 -11.17 5.92 1.36
CA GLU A 290 -11.58 5.18 0.17
C GLU A 290 -12.29 6.16 -0.75
N LEU A 291 -12.01 6.15 -2.05
CA LEU A 291 -12.77 6.93 -3.03
C LEU A 291 -14.13 6.27 -3.28
N GLU A 292 -15.11 7.09 -3.67
CA GLU A 292 -16.40 6.57 -4.09
C GLU A 292 -16.27 5.83 -5.42
N ILE A 293 -16.88 4.66 -5.50
CA ILE A 293 -16.94 3.85 -6.74
C ILE A 293 -18.27 4.18 -7.42
N ASN A 294 -18.23 4.59 -8.68
CA ASN A 294 -19.46 4.91 -9.42
C ASN A 294 -19.35 4.60 -10.91
N ALA A 295 -20.49 4.54 -11.57
CA ALA A 295 -20.58 4.23 -12.99
C ALA A 295 -20.52 5.47 -13.89
N ASN A 296 -20.17 6.66 -13.39
CA ASN A 296 -20.10 7.87 -14.20
C ASN A 296 -18.97 7.76 -15.25
N PRO A 297 -19.07 8.46 -16.40
CA PRO A 297 -17.98 8.50 -17.36
C PRO A 297 -16.73 9.17 -16.79
N LEU A 298 -15.56 8.82 -17.34
CA LEU A 298 -14.34 9.60 -17.15
C LEU A 298 -14.33 10.72 -18.19
N ILE A 299 -14.08 11.95 -17.78
CA ILE A 299 -13.99 13.12 -18.65
C ILE A 299 -12.57 13.69 -18.57
N ILE A 300 -11.94 13.91 -19.73
CA ILE A 300 -10.67 14.63 -19.87
C ILE A 300 -10.95 15.95 -20.56
N GLY A 301 -10.47 17.05 -19.99
CA GLY A 301 -10.66 18.38 -20.56
C GLY A 301 -12.02 19.03 -20.24
N GLY A 302 -12.16 20.25 -20.74
CA GLY A 302 -13.37 21.06 -20.62
C GLY A 302 -13.23 22.20 -19.63
N GLY A 303 -13.63 23.40 -20.05
CA GLY A 303 -13.46 24.57 -19.19
C GLY A 303 -13.55 25.92 -19.87
N ASP A 304 -13.38 26.94 -19.03
CA ASP A 304 -13.57 28.35 -19.37
C ASP A 304 -12.38 28.98 -20.13
N PHE A 305 -11.28 28.26 -20.35
CA PHE A 305 -10.07 28.80 -21.00
C PHE A 305 -9.27 27.71 -21.74
N PRO A 306 -8.41 28.08 -22.72
CA PRO A 306 -7.72 27.10 -23.54
C PRO A 306 -6.52 26.49 -22.79
N VAL A 307 -6.48 25.17 -22.77
CA VAL A 307 -5.37 24.37 -22.22
C VAL A 307 -5.01 23.31 -23.25
N ILE A 308 -3.70 23.04 -23.38
CA ILE A 308 -3.21 21.87 -24.11
C ILE A 308 -2.82 20.81 -23.09
N ILE A 309 -3.29 19.58 -23.31
CA ILE A 309 -2.89 18.40 -22.55
C ILE A 309 -2.07 17.47 -23.45
N ASP A 310 -1.07 16.82 -22.85
CA ASP A 310 -0.30 15.73 -23.46
C ASP A 310 0.07 14.68 -22.40
N GLN A 311 0.35 13.44 -22.83
CA GLN A 311 0.87 12.33 -22.03
C GLN A 311 0.11 12.13 -20.70
N LEU A 312 -1.22 12.04 -20.76
CA LEU A 312 -2.02 11.77 -19.57
C LEU A 312 -1.89 10.29 -19.21
N ALA A 313 -1.46 9.97 -17.99
CA ALA A 313 -1.44 8.62 -17.44
C ALA A 313 -2.24 8.55 -16.14
N LEU A 314 -3.05 7.49 -16.03
CA LEU A 314 -3.85 7.15 -14.86
C LEU A 314 -3.36 5.82 -14.31
N TYR A 315 -2.75 5.85 -13.13
CA TYR A 315 -2.40 4.65 -12.39
C TYR A 315 -3.40 4.41 -11.27
N ILE A 316 -3.79 3.16 -11.13
CA ILE A 316 -4.66 2.70 -10.07
C ILE A 316 -3.78 2.06 -9.01
N ILE A 317 -4.03 2.39 -7.75
CA ILE A 317 -3.30 1.76 -6.65
C ILE A 317 -4.07 0.51 -6.23
N ALA A 318 -3.56 -0.65 -6.62
CA ALA A 318 -4.08 -1.94 -6.19
C ALA A 318 -3.34 -2.44 -4.93
N GLU A 319 -4.06 -3.18 -4.10
CA GLU A 319 -3.48 -3.90 -2.96
C GLU A 319 -3.33 -5.37 -3.34
N SER A 320 -2.16 -5.95 -3.11
CA SER A 320 -1.97 -7.38 -3.31
C SER A 320 -2.73 -8.21 -2.29
N GLU A 321 -2.68 -9.54 -2.44
CA GLU A 321 -3.10 -10.46 -1.39
C GLU A 321 -2.44 -10.12 -0.05
N ARG A 322 -3.23 -10.20 1.03
CA ARG A 322 -2.81 -9.89 2.38
C ARG A 322 -2.12 -11.09 3.01
N PHE A 323 -0.90 -10.88 3.48
CA PHE A 323 -0.20 -11.83 4.32
C PHE A 323 -0.48 -11.52 5.79
N HIS A 324 -1.24 -12.40 6.43
CA HIS A 324 -1.56 -12.28 7.85
C HIS A 324 -0.42 -12.85 8.71
N ILE A 325 0.18 -12.01 9.55
CA ILE A 325 1.25 -12.40 10.45
C ILE A 325 0.65 -13.20 11.64
N PRO A 326 1.06 -14.46 11.84
CA PRO A 326 0.49 -15.31 12.89
C PRO A 326 0.59 -14.69 14.29
N LYS A 327 -0.41 -14.95 15.13
CA LYS A 327 -0.50 -14.35 16.47
C LYS A 327 0.70 -14.63 17.38
N SER A 328 1.39 -15.75 17.14
CA SER A 328 2.61 -16.17 17.84
C SER A 328 3.85 -15.34 17.53
N TYR A 329 3.80 -14.44 16.55
CA TYR A 329 4.96 -13.68 16.08
C TYR A 329 4.77 -12.17 16.16
N ASP A 330 5.61 -11.48 16.90
CA ASP A 330 5.65 -10.03 16.86
C ASP A 330 6.35 -9.55 15.58
N PHE A 331 5.96 -8.38 15.08
CA PHE A 331 6.53 -7.80 13.86
C PHE A 331 6.69 -6.30 13.99
N ILE A 332 7.94 -5.86 13.83
CA ILE A 332 8.34 -4.46 13.96
C ILE A 332 9.06 -4.03 12.67
N ILE A 333 8.76 -2.82 12.21
CA ILE A 333 9.47 -2.17 11.12
C ILE A 333 10.22 -0.96 11.70
N GLU A 334 11.54 -0.96 11.56
CA GLU A 334 12.42 0.13 11.98
C GLU A 334 12.97 0.87 10.75
N GLY A 335 13.20 2.18 10.89
CA GLY A 335 13.66 3.04 9.79
C GLY A 335 12.57 3.48 8.81
N ALA A 336 11.36 2.93 8.93
CA ALA A 336 10.17 3.42 8.23
C ALA A 336 9.42 4.42 9.12
N PHE A 337 8.91 5.50 8.53
CA PHE A 337 8.07 6.44 9.29
C PHE A 337 6.73 5.78 9.64
N PRO A 338 6.39 5.66 10.94
CA PRO A 338 5.08 5.19 11.33
C PRO A 338 4.04 6.23 10.92
N LYS A 339 2.94 5.77 10.32
CA LYS A 339 1.75 6.60 10.15
C LYS A 339 1.05 6.72 11.50
N VAL A 340 1.28 7.84 12.15
CA VAL A 340 0.66 8.23 13.42
C VAL A 340 -0.70 8.85 13.14
N GLU A 341 -1.71 8.42 13.87
CA GLU A 341 -2.96 9.16 13.91
C GLU A 341 -2.78 10.41 14.79
N SER A 342 -3.08 11.58 14.25
CA SER A 342 -3.19 12.79 15.07
C SER A 342 -4.26 12.52 16.14
N PRO A 343 -3.97 12.72 17.43
CA PRO A 343 -4.97 12.54 18.48
C PRO A 343 -6.20 13.40 18.13
N PRO A 344 -7.43 12.92 18.43
CA PRO A 344 -8.63 13.70 18.17
C PRO A 344 -8.47 15.07 18.84
N THR A 345 -8.73 16.13 18.09
CA THR A 345 -8.54 17.54 18.52
C THR A 345 -9.27 17.90 19.81
N ASN A 346 -10.20 17.05 20.27
CA ASN A 346 -11.02 17.27 21.45
C ASN A 346 -10.66 16.39 22.67
N SER A 347 -9.63 15.52 22.64
CA SER A 347 -9.23 14.76 23.82
C SER A 347 -8.36 15.60 24.75
N SER A 348 -8.95 16.17 25.81
CA SER A 348 -8.22 16.90 26.86
C SER A 348 -7.39 15.98 27.79
N SER A 349 -7.47 14.66 27.62
CA SER A 349 -6.64 13.70 28.34
C SER A 349 -5.21 13.69 27.80
N LYS A 350 -4.29 14.29 28.56
CA LYS A 350 -2.83 14.25 28.37
C LYS A 350 -2.20 12.83 28.31
N LYS A 351 -2.99 11.75 28.27
CA LYS A 351 -2.55 10.35 28.34
C LYS A 351 -2.89 9.50 27.11
N ASP A 352 -3.46 10.08 26.07
CA ASP A 352 -3.82 9.29 24.89
C ASP A 352 -2.54 8.86 24.15
N LYS A 353 -2.22 7.57 24.29
CA LYS A 353 -1.04 6.98 23.64
C LYS A 353 -1.20 7.11 22.13
N VAL A 354 -0.16 7.63 21.48
CA VAL A 354 -0.03 7.67 20.03
C VAL A 354 -0.21 6.25 19.48
N LYS A 355 -1.32 6.00 18.78
CA LYS A 355 -1.57 4.73 18.09
C LYS A 355 -0.92 4.77 16.72
N ILE A 356 -0.03 3.80 16.48
CA ILE A 356 0.57 3.60 15.16
C ILE A 356 -0.43 2.81 14.32
N LYS A 357 -0.94 3.44 13.25
CA LYS A 357 -1.94 2.81 12.38
C LYS A 357 -1.33 1.88 11.36
N ALA A 358 -0.22 2.32 10.76
CA ALA A 358 0.45 1.56 9.73
C ALA A 358 1.91 1.96 9.59
N TYR A 359 2.69 1.08 9.00
CA TYR A 359 4.04 1.35 8.51
C TYR A 359 4.03 1.22 6.99
N GLN A 360 4.72 2.13 6.31
CA GLN A 360 4.82 2.15 4.86
C GLN A 360 6.28 2.10 4.44
N VAL A 361 6.61 1.21 3.50
CA VAL A 361 7.96 1.10 2.93
C VAL A 361 7.87 1.19 1.42
N PHE A 362 8.24 2.33 0.86
CA PHE A 362 8.23 2.57 -0.59
C PHE A 362 9.57 2.29 -1.28
N PHE A 363 9.47 1.77 -2.50
CA PHE A 363 10.54 1.57 -3.46
C PHE A 363 10.33 2.48 -4.66
N ASN A 364 11.40 3.05 -5.21
CA ASN A 364 11.35 3.85 -6.44
C ASN A 364 11.34 2.95 -7.70
N SER A 365 11.28 3.55 -8.88
CA SER A 365 11.29 2.83 -10.17
C SER A 365 12.58 2.04 -10.44
N LYS A 366 13.66 2.26 -9.69
CA LYS A 366 14.89 1.46 -9.73
C LYS A 366 14.86 0.29 -8.74
N GLY A 367 13.80 0.16 -7.96
CA GLY A 367 13.66 -0.81 -6.88
C GLY A 367 14.53 -0.51 -5.65
N GLU A 368 14.98 0.74 -5.51
CA GLU A 368 15.73 1.26 -4.36
C GLU A 368 14.75 1.80 -3.32
N LEU A 369 15.16 1.93 -2.05
CA LEU A 369 14.30 2.60 -1.06
C LEU A 369 14.10 4.07 -1.47
N HIS A 370 12.84 4.50 -1.51
CA HIS A 370 12.52 5.83 -1.99
C HIS A 370 12.96 6.89 -0.97
N SER A 371 13.99 7.67 -1.30
CA SER A 371 14.63 8.66 -0.39
C SER A 371 13.68 9.71 0.18
N PHE A 372 12.65 10.09 -0.59
CA PHE A 372 11.59 10.97 -0.09
C PHE A 372 10.86 10.42 1.15
N TYR A 373 10.75 9.09 1.26
CA TYR A 373 10.05 8.41 2.34
C TYR A 373 10.98 7.80 3.38
N HIS A 374 12.28 7.68 3.11
CA HIS A 374 13.23 7.00 3.99
C HIS A 374 14.54 7.77 4.06
N SER A 375 14.98 8.08 5.27
CA SER A 375 16.28 8.72 5.51
C SER A 375 17.43 7.71 5.65
N GLY A 376 17.14 6.41 5.65
CA GLY A 376 18.12 5.35 5.86
C GLY A 376 17.56 3.94 5.61
N PRO A 377 18.37 2.90 5.88
CA PRO A 377 17.96 1.52 5.67
C PRO A 377 16.75 1.15 6.54
N VAL A 378 15.90 0.28 5.99
CA VAL A 378 14.69 -0.20 6.68
C VAL A 378 14.91 -1.64 7.15
N ARG A 379 14.48 -1.93 8.38
CA ARG A 379 14.62 -3.25 9.00
C ARG A 379 13.25 -3.80 9.37
N PHE A 380 13.03 -5.07 9.03
CA PHE A 380 11.85 -5.83 9.39
C PHE A 380 12.28 -6.89 10.39
N LEU A 381 11.78 -6.80 11.62
CA LEU A 381 12.10 -7.70 12.71
C LEU A 381 10.88 -8.58 12.95
N ILE A 382 11.04 -9.90 12.80
CA ILE A 382 10.02 -10.87 13.20
C ILE A 382 10.53 -11.72 14.35
N GLY A 383 9.79 -11.73 15.45
CA GLY A 383 10.17 -12.41 16.68
C GLY A 383 9.09 -13.37 17.17
N LYS A 384 9.48 -14.54 17.67
CA LYS A 384 8.52 -15.41 18.39
C LYS A 384 8.29 -14.86 19.79
N LEU A 385 7.02 -14.63 20.13
CA LEU A 385 6.63 -14.21 21.47
C LEU A 385 6.81 -15.38 22.43
N GLN A 386 7.55 -15.17 23.53
CA GLN A 386 7.54 -16.13 24.63
C GLN A 386 6.11 -16.21 25.16
N SER A 387 5.58 -17.43 25.25
CA SER A 387 4.33 -17.63 25.97
C SER A 387 4.55 -17.10 27.38
N PRO A 388 3.64 -16.26 27.92
CA PRO A 388 3.77 -15.79 29.30
C PRO A 388 3.95 -17.05 30.14
N GLN A 389 5.12 -17.19 30.78
CA GLN A 389 5.34 -18.31 31.68
C GLN A 389 4.21 -18.19 32.68
N LYS A 390 3.25 -19.11 32.59
CA LYS A 390 2.08 -19.15 33.46
C LYS A 390 2.68 -19.26 34.83
N GLY A 391 2.74 -18.12 35.53
CA GLY A 391 3.59 -17.94 36.69
C GLY A 391 3.44 -19.17 37.54
N SER A 392 4.56 -19.85 37.80
CA SER A 392 4.66 -20.88 38.82
C SER A 392 3.75 -20.42 39.94
N ASN A 393 2.67 -21.15 40.14
CA ASN A 393 1.61 -20.79 41.06
C ASN A 393 2.21 -21.04 42.44
N ASP A 394 3.09 -20.14 42.85
CA ASP A 394 3.88 -20.24 44.05
C ASP A 394 2.92 -19.92 45.19
N LYS A 395 2.11 -20.93 45.52
CA LYS A 395 1.11 -20.93 46.60
C LYS A 395 1.76 -20.80 47.99
N ASN A 396 3.03 -20.40 48.07
CA ASN A 396 3.81 -20.26 49.29
C ASN A 396 4.08 -18.80 49.71
N VAL A 397 3.27 -17.83 49.25
CA VAL A 397 3.18 -16.56 49.98
C VAL A 397 2.25 -16.75 51.18
N LYS A 398 2.86 -17.17 52.29
CA LYS A 398 2.24 -17.21 53.62
C LYS A 398 1.53 -15.89 53.92
N LYS A 399 0.30 -16.02 54.41
CA LYS A 399 -0.55 -14.97 54.97
C LYS A 399 0.21 -14.09 55.98
N GLY A 400 0.71 -12.95 55.54
CA GLY A 400 1.07 -11.82 56.39
C GLY A 400 0.29 -10.62 55.89
N ARG A 401 -0.79 -10.23 56.59
CA ARG A 401 -1.53 -8.98 56.33
C ARG A 401 -0.65 -7.80 56.75
N PRO A 402 -0.26 -6.87 55.85
CA PRO A 402 0.05 -5.50 56.26
C PRO A 402 -1.24 -4.67 56.19
N LYS A 403 -1.42 -3.81 57.18
CA LYS A 403 -2.53 -2.85 57.25
C LYS A 403 -2.48 -1.89 56.06
N THR A 404 -3.65 -1.67 55.48
CA THR A 404 -3.97 -0.74 54.40
C THR A 404 -3.57 0.70 54.78
N GLN A 405 -2.64 1.29 54.05
CA GLN A 405 -2.50 2.74 53.93
C GLN A 405 -2.85 3.09 52.48
N GLU A 406 -3.99 3.75 52.27
CA GLU A 406 -4.40 4.30 50.99
C GLU A 406 -3.43 5.39 50.54
N ARG A 407 -2.48 5.05 49.66
CA ARG A 407 -1.80 6.03 48.81
C ARG A 407 -2.44 6.00 47.43
N LYS A 408 -3.14 7.09 47.09
CA LYS A 408 -3.65 7.41 45.74
C LYS A 408 -2.51 7.85 44.81
N ASP A 409 -1.43 7.09 44.76
CA ASP A 409 -0.36 7.35 43.80
C ASP A 409 -0.70 6.57 42.52
N GLY A 410 -0.91 7.31 41.43
CA GLY A 410 -1.27 6.77 40.13
C GLY A 410 -0.24 5.78 39.62
N GLY A 411 -0.47 4.49 39.93
CA GLY A 411 0.36 3.38 39.49
C GLY A 411 0.46 3.37 37.98
N THR A 412 1.64 3.68 37.45
CA THR A 412 2.00 3.36 36.08
C THR A 412 1.97 1.85 35.95
N GLU A 413 0.91 1.34 35.32
CA GLU A 413 0.76 -0.07 34.97
C GLU A 413 1.95 -0.47 34.08
N HIS A 414 2.97 -1.08 34.70
CA HIS A 414 4.13 -1.59 33.99
C HIS A 414 3.66 -2.77 33.13
N LYS A 415 3.37 -2.50 31.85
CA LYS A 415 3.11 -3.56 30.89
C LYS A 415 4.32 -4.50 30.90
N PRO A 416 4.12 -5.81 31.08
CA PRO A 416 5.22 -6.76 31.07
C PRO A 416 5.96 -6.62 29.74
N MET A 417 7.28 -6.42 29.81
CA MET A 417 8.15 -6.34 28.63
C MET A 417 8.02 -7.67 27.89
N MET A 418 7.51 -7.65 26.66
CA MET A 418 7.47 -8.85 25.84
C MET A 418 8.90 -9.25 25.47
N VAL A 419 9.34 -10.41 25.92
CA VAL A 419 10.66 -10.96 25.59
C VAL A 419 10.53 -11.84 24.37
N TRP A 420 11.31 -11.55 23.33
CA TRP A 420 11.39 -12.37 22.13
C TRP A 420 12.32 -13.57 22.38
N GLU A 421 11.86 -14.78 22.06
CA GLU A 421 12.67 -16.01 22.18
C GLU A 421 13.74 -16.07 21.09
N LYS A 422 13.35 -15.70 19.87
CA LYS A 422 14.19 -15.70 18.67
C LYS A 422 13.70 -14.63 17.72
N VAL A 423 14.64 -13.91 17.11
CA VAL A 423 14.38 -12.80 16.18
C VAL A 423 15.08 -13.10 14.85
N ILE A 424 14.36 -12.91 13.75
CA ILE A 424 14.94 -12.95 12.40
C ILE A 424 14.92 -11.52 11.85
N PRO A 425 16.08 -10.86 11.72
CA PRO A 425 16.16 -9.58 11.06
C PRO A 425 16.16 -9.75 9.54
N ILE A 426 15.40 -8.90 8.85
CA ILE A 426 15.45 -8.74 7.40
C ILE A 426 15.73 -7.26 7.16
N ALA A 427 16.91 -6.93 6.64
CA ALA A 427 17.27 -5.55 6.34
C ALA A 427 17.25 -5.27 4.83
N VAL A 428 16.83 -4.06 4.48
CA VAL A 428 16.86 -3.51 3.13
C VAL A 428 17.73 -2.26 3.16
N ASP A 429 18.80 -2.26 2.37
CA ASP A 429 19.66 -1.07 2.22
C ASP A 429 18.99 0.01 1.35
N MET A 430 19.61 1.18 1.23
CA MET A 430 19.08 2.26 0.39
C MET A 430 19.00 1.87 -1.09
N GLY A 431 19.87 0.99 -1.57
CA GLY A 431 19.82 0.42 -2.93
C GLY A 431 18.71 -0.63 -3.12
N GLY A 432 17.93 -0.91 -2.07
CA GLY A 432 16.87 -1.91 -2.08
C GLY A 432 17.39 -3.35 -2.05
N ASN A 433 18.64 -3.59 -1.69
CA ASN A 433 19.19 -4.94 -1.58
C ASN A 433 18.77 -5.57 -0.26
N LEU A 434 18.31 -6.82 -0.34
CA LEU A 434 18.07 -7.65 0.84
C LEU A 434 19.42 -8.10 1.38
N LEU A 435 19.71 -7.71 2.62
CA LEU A 435 20.96 -8.06 3.26
C LEU A 435 20.88 -9.44 3.91
N GLY A 436 22.00 -10.17 3.87
CA GLY A 436 22.15 -11.42 4.62
C GLY A 436 21.94 -11.21 6.13
N GLU A 437 21.71 -12.29 6.87
CA GLU A 437 21.40 -12.19 8.31
C GLU A 437 22.54 -11.52 9.11
N GLU A 438 23.80 -11.81 8.78
CA GLU A 438 24.96 -11.20 9.43
C GLU A 438 25.07 -9.70 9.14
N ALA A 439 24.90 -9.30 7.87
CA ALA A 439 24.89 -7.89 7.49
C ALA A 439 23.73 -7.12 8.12
N SER A 440 22.56 -7.77 8.21
CA SER A 440 21.38 -7.23 8.89
C SER A 440 21.64 -7.01 10.39
N LYS A 441 22.46 -7.86 11.03
CA LYS A 441 22.92 -7.66 12.42
C LYS A 441 23.96 -6.55 12.54
N LYS A 442 24.88 -6.40 11.58
CA LYS A 442 25.93 -5.35 11.64
C LYS A 442 25.39 -3.92 11.47
N ILE A 443 24.26 -3.76 10.79
CA ILE A 443 23.56 -2.46 10.66
C ILE A 443 22.83 -2.06 11.96
N LEU A 444 22.83 -2.91 12.99
CA LEU A 444 22.38 -2.51 14.32
C LEU A 444 23.27 -1.35 14.80
N PRO A 445 22.71 -0.15 15.06
CA PRO A 445 23.47 0.85 15.79
C PRO A 445 23.89 0.21 17.12
N GLY A 446 25.19 0.16 17.37
CA GLY A 446 25.76 -0.39 18.58
C GLY A 446 25.30 0.39 19.80
N LYS A 447 24.19 -0.05 20.39
CA LYS A 447 23.73 0.12 21.78
C LYS A 447 22.36 -0.57 21.84
N GLY A 448 22.16 -1.44 22.82
CA GLY A 448 21.09 -2.45 22.87
C GLY A 448 19.72 -1.97 22.41
N LEU A 449 18.94 -2.91 21.89
CA LEU A 449 17.54 -2.77 21.46
C LEU A 449 16.66 -2.23 22.61
N HIS A 450 16.79 -0.96 22.94
CA HIS A 450 15.81 -0.24 23.72
C HIS A 450 14.67 0.02 22.75
N LEU A 451 13.65 -0.86 22.78
CA LEU A 451 12.30 -0.47 22.37
C LEU A 451 12.06 0.97 22.86
N PRO A 452 11.56 1.88 22.03
CA PRO A 452 11.48 3.30 22.39
C PRO A 452 10.81 3.42 23.76
N GLN A 453 11.59 3.80 24.77
CA GLN A 453 11.02 4.23 26.04
C GLN A 453 10.19 5.46 25.72
N GLU A 454 8.89 5.38 25.94
CA GLU A 454 7.95 6.49 25.90
C GLU A 454 8.62 7.77 26.46
N ASN A 455 8.75 8.78 25.60
CA ASN A 455 8.92 10.19 25.94
C ASN A 455 9.84 10.51 27.13
N ARG A 456 11.16 10.55 26.89
CA ARG A 456 12.00 11.49 27.63
C ARG A 456 11.62 12.90 27.19
N LYS A 457 10.91 13.59 28.08
CA LYS A 457 10.53 15.02 28.05
C LYS A 457 11.46 15.85 27.15
N VAL A 458 10.94 16.30 26.01
CA VAL A 458 11.44 17.51 25.35
C VAL A 458 10.95 18.67 26.22
N LYS A 459 11.88 19.41 26.79
CA LYS A 459 11.63 20.69 27.47
C LYS A 459 11.49 21.79 26.43
#